data_AF-A0A2N5E425-F1
#
_entry.id   AF-A0A2N5E425-F1
#
_cell.length_a   1.000
_cell.length_b   1.000
_cell.length_c   1.000
_cell.angle_alpha   90.00
_cell.angle_beta   90.00
_cell.angle_gamma   90.00
#
_symmetry.space_group_name_H-M   'P 1'
#
loop_
_entity.id
_entity.type
_entity.pdbx_description
1 polymer ?
#
loop_
_entity_poly.entity_id
_entity_poly.type
_entity_poly.pdbx_seq_one_letter_code
_entity_poly.pdbx_strand_id
1 'polypeptide(L)' 'MKQSGLAYFYIYQDTRQRWNWRLMSRNGHMIAVNPSGYDDLTACKEDIKQMTLDTSMAVCVGDTHYMRLDN' A
#
# COMPACT_ATOMS: atom_id res chain seq x y z
N MET A 1 -22.64 -2.85 -15.51
CA MET A 1 -22.61 -3.18 -14.07
C MET A 1 -22.07 -1.97 -13.32
N LYS A 2 -22.86 -1.37 -12.41
CA LYS A 2 -22.35 -0.28 -11.56
C LYS A 2 -21.31 -0.88 -10.62
N GLN A 3 -20.03 -0.53 -10.78
CA GLN A 3 -18.99 -0.85 -9.81
C GLN A 3 -19.23 0.01 -8.57
N SER A 4 -20.11 -0.45 -7.68
CA SER A 4 -20.20 0.04 -6.32
C SER A 4 -19.04 -0.58 -5.52
N GLY A 5 -17.81 -0.19 -5.83
CA GLY A 5 -16.62 -0.73 -5.18
C GLY A 5 -16.14 0.20 -4.08
N LEU A 6 -15.96 -0.30 -2.86
CA LEU A 6 -15.08 0.33 -1.89
C LEU A 6 -13.62 0.23 -2.40
N ALA A 7 -12.73 1.09 -1.91
CA ALA A 7 -11.31 0.85 -2.10
C ALA A 7 -10.90 -0.36 -1.23
N TYR A 8 -9.94 -1.17 -1.69
CA TYR A 8 -9.55 -2.38 -0.97
C TYR A 8 -8.07 -2.70 -1.16
N PHE A 9 -7.49 -3.31 -0.12
CA PHE A 9 -6.21 -3.98 -0.23
C PHE A 9 -6.41 -5.39 -0.76
N TYR A 10 -5.56 -5.80 -1.71
CA TYR A 10 -5.49 -7.16 -2.21
C TYR A 10 -4.14 -7.77 -1.83
N ILE A 11 -4.16 -8.78 -0.97
CA ILE A 11 -2.98 -9.53 -0.54
C ILE A 11 -2.80 -10.75 -1.45
N TYR A 12 -1.57 -11.01 -1.86
CA TYR A 12 -1.19 -12.15 -2.68
C TYR A 12 0.24 -12.58 -2.40
N GLN A 13 0.57 -13.82 -2.75
CA GLN A 13 1.95 -14.29 -2.74
C GLN A 13 2.51 -14.26 -4.17
N ASP A 14 3.71 -13.71 -4.34
CA ASP A 14 4.37 -13.64 -5.65
C ASP A 14 5.15 -14.92 -5.99
N THR A 15 5.78 -14.95 -7.17
CA THR A 15 6.57 -16.10 -7.64
C THR A 15 7.82 -16.37 -6.82
N ARG A 16 8.25 -15.42 -5.98
CA ARG A 16 9.38 -15.54 -5.04
C ARG A 16 8.92 -15.98 -3.65
N GLN A 17 7.66 -16.39 -3.51
CA GLN A 17 7.04 -16.79 -2.25
C GLN A 17 6.95 -15.65 -1.23
N ARG A 18 6.99 -14.39 -1.68
CA ARG A 18 6.85 -13.21 -0.81
C ARG A 18 5.40 -12.73 -0.79
N TRP A 19 4.91 -12.37 0.39
CA TRP A 19 3.60 -11.78 0.60
C TRP A 19 3.61 -10.30 0.23
N ASN A 20 2.72 -9.92 -0.67
CA ASN A 20 2.59 -8.56 -1.17
C ASN A 20 1.16 -8.07 -1.00
N TRP A 21 1.00 -6.76 -0.95
CA TRP A 21 -0.29 -6.11 -1.05
C TRP A 21 -0.29 -5.08 -2.18
N ARG A 22 -1.47 -4.82 -2.73
CA ARG A 22 -1.76 -3.67 -3.60
C ARG A 22 -3.02 -2.98 -3.13
N LEU A 23 -3.06 -1.65 -3.22
CA LEU A 23 -4.26 -0.85 -2.97
C LEU A 23 -4.98 -0.60 -4.29
N MET A 24 -6.24 -1.05 -4.36
CA MET A 24 -7.11 -0.84 -5.50
C MET A 24 -8.09 0.30 -5.21
N SER A 25 -8.23 1.20 -6.19
CA SER A 25 -9.22 2.25 -6.19
C SER A 25 -10.63 1.67 -6.34
N ARG A 26 -11.62 2.49 -6.00
CA ARG A 26 -13.05 2.19 -6.19
C ARG A 26 -13.41 1.90 -7.66
N ASN A 27 -12.59 2.41 -8.60
CA ASN A 27 -12.75 2.23 -10.04
C ASN A 27 -11.88 1.09 -10.58
N GLY A 28 -11.26 0.29 -9.70
CA GLY A 28 -10.43 -0.87 -10.07
C GLY A 28 -9.01 -0.52 -10.52
N HIS A 29 -8.55 0.73 -10.36
CA HIS A 29 -7.18 1.11 -10.70
C HIS A 29 -6.24 0.85 -9.52
N MET A 30 -5.02 0.39 -9.78
CA MET A 30 -4.00 0.25 -8.75
C MET A 30 -3.45 1.63 -8.35
N ILE A 31 -3.47 1.96 -7.06
CA ILE A 31 -3.00 3.25 -6.52
C ILE A 31 -1.61 3.10 -5.87
N ALA A 32 -1.39 1.99 -5.17
CA ALA A 32 -0.15 1.73 -4.47
C ALA A 32 0.16 0.23 -4.43
N VAL A 33 1.44 -0.10 -4.30
CA VAL A 33 1.96 -1.46 -4.14
C VAL A 33 3.01 -1.47 -3.04
N ASN A 34 3.15 -2.61 -2.36
CA ASN A 34 4.32 -2.87 -1.54
C ASN A 34 5.57 -3.01 -2.44
N PRO A 35 6.64 -2.23 -2.24
CA PRO A 35 7.85 -2.33 -3.06
C PRO A 35 8.74 -3.56 -2.74
N SER A 36 8.64 -4.15 -1.56
CA SER A 36 9.64 -5.14 -1.07
C SER A 36 9.07 -6.53 -0.76
N GLY A 37 7.78 -6.65 -0.46
CA GLY A 37 7.15 -7.90 -0.03
C GLY A 37 7.63 -8.41 1.34
N TYR A 38 6.87 -9.31 1.95
CA TYR A 38 7.13 -9.86 3.29
C TYR A 38 7.38 -11.37 3.23
N ASP A 39 8.14 -11.90 4.19
CA ASP A 39 8.29 -13.36 4.36
C ASP A 39 7.03 -14.01 4.96
N ASP A 40 6.21 -13.24 5.69
CA ASP A 40 5.05 -13.74 6.41
C ASP A 40 3.78 -12.91 6.14
N LEU A 41 2.64 -13.61 6.11
CA LEU A 41 1.32 -13.01 5.85
C LEU A 41 0.88 -12.09 7.01
N THR A 42 1.26 -12.40 8.25
CA THR A 42 0.92 -11.58 9.42
C THR A 42 1.60 -10.23 9.32
N ALA A 43 2.90 -10.21 9.01
CA ALA A 43 3.65 -8.97 8.77
C ALA A 43 3.02 -8.14 7.64
N CYS A 44 2.60 -8.79 6.55
CA CYS A 44 1.90 -8.13 5.45
C CYS A 44 0.55 -7.50 5.88
N LYS A 45 -0.19 -8.14 6.79
CA LYS A 45 -1.46 -7.62 7.32
C LYS A 45 -1.24 -6.49 8.34
N GLU A 46 -0.20 -6.59 9.15
CA GLU A 46 0.17 -5.56 10.13
C GLU A 46 0.56 -4.25 9.43
N ASP A 47 1.29 -4.33 8.32
CA ASP A 47 1.61 -3.15 7.51
C ASP A 47 0.36 -2.45 6.97
N ILE A 48 -0.59 -3.21 6.40
CA ILE A 48 -1.89 -2.66 5.95
C ILE A 48 -2.63 -2.01 7.12
N LYS A 49 -2.67 -2.67 8.29
CA LYS A 49 -3.31 -2.13 9.49
C LYS A 49 -2.68 -0.80 9.88
N GLN A 50 -1.35 -0.73 9.91
CA GLN A 50 -0.62 0.49 10.23
C GLN A 50 -0.92 1.60 9.22
N MET A 51 -0.91 1.29 7.92
CA MET A 51 -1.33 2.25 6.89
C MET A 51 -2.75 2.77 7.14
N THR A 52 -3.72 1.91 7.45
CA THR A 52 -5.10 2.38 7.70
C THR A 52 -5.23 3.27 8.93
N LEU A 53 -4.33 3.14 9.92
CA LEU A 53 -4.29 3.98 11.10
C LEU A 53 -3.62 5.33 10.80
N ASP A 54 -2.48 5.32 10.12
CA ASP A 54 -1.65 6.52 9.96
C ASP A 54 -2.10 7.41 8.79
N THR A 55 -2.67 6.81 7.74
CA THR A 55 -2.99 7.55 6.50
C THR A 55 -4.10 8.58 6.66
N SER A 56 -5.02 8.40 7.62
CA SER A 56 -6.13 9.34 7.80
C SER A 56 -5.67 10.74 8.19
N MET A 57 -4.50 10.87 8.83
CA MET A 57 -3.95 12.15 9.31
C MET A 57 -2.57 12.46 8.72
N ALA A 58 -2.09 11.61 7.80
CA ALA A 58 -0.79 11.80 7.18
C ALA A 58 -0.74 13.13 6.40
N VAL A 59 0.30 13.91 6.64
CA VAL A 59 0.56 15.15 5.89
C VAL A 59 1.49 14.86 4.71
N CYS A 60 1.33 15.61 3.62
CA CYS A 60 2.30 15.59 2.54
C CYS A 60 3.56 16.35 2.97
N VAL A 61 4.72 15.71 2.90
CA VAL A 61 6.02 16.33 3.18
C VAL A 61 6.85 16.33 1.90
N GLY A 62 7.32 17.52 1.52
CA GLY A 62 8.14 17.75 0.33
C GLY A 62 7.53 18.75 -0.64
N ASP A 63 8.39 19.39 -1.43
CA ASP A 63 8.05 20.34 -2.49
C ASP A 63 9.12 20.30 -3.60
N THR A 64 9.13 21.27 -4.51
CA THR A 64 10.10 21.36 -5.61
C THR A 64 11.56 21.53 -5.17
N HIS A 65 11.81 21.79 -3.88
CA HIS A 65 13.13 21.97 -3.30
C HIS A 65 13.49 20.86 -2.30
N TYR A 66 12.63 19.85 -2.14
CA TYR A 66 12.92 18.73 -1.27
C TYR A 66 14.10 17.90 -1.82
N MET A 67 15.28 18.09 -1.24
CA MET A 67 16.41 17.18 -1.40
C MET A 67 16.30 16.12 -0.31
N ARG A 68 16.08 14.87 -0.72
CA ARG A 68 16.19 13.73 0.18
C ARG A 68 17.62 13.71 0.72
N LEU A 69 17.77 13.94 2.02
CA LEU A 69 19.04 13.76 2.70
C LEU A 69 19.24 12.25 2.84
N ASP A 70 19.86 11.64 1.84
CA ASP A 70 20.36 10.29 1.97
C ASP A 70 21.56 10.33 2.92
N ASN A 71 21.58 9.41 3.90
CA ASN A 71 22.72 9.13 4.79
C ASN A 71 23.33 7.78 4.41
#